data_AF-A0AA88RFI8-F1
#
_entry.id   AF-A0AA88RFI8-F1
#
_cell.length_a   1.000
_cell.length_b   1.000
_cell.length_c   1.000
_cell.angle_alpha   90.00
_cell.angle_beta   90.00
_cell.angle_gamma   90.00
#
_symmetry.space_group_name_H-M   'P 1'
#
loop_
_entity.id
_entity.type
_entity.pdbx_description
1 polymer ?
#
loop_
_entity_poly.entity_id
_entity_poly.type
_entity_poly.pdbx_seq_one_letter_code
_entity_poly.pdbx_strand_id
1 'polypeptide(L)' 'VDAGITCVPCNGKGWLLCDFCKGQKTNVKAENNRIYRRCPSCRAIGYNLCSKCKVFKCVTFPNYSDGEDLTL' A
#
# COMPACT_ATOMS: atom_id res chain seq x y z
N VAL A 1 12.17 23.09 4.51
CA VAL A 1 11.08 22.27 3.91
C VAL A 1 11.70 20.91 3.65
N ASP A 2 11.37 19.91 4.46
CA ASP A 2 11.86 18.55 4.26
C ASP A 2 11.23 17.98 2.99
N ALA A 3 11.92 18.14 1.86
CA ALA A 3 11.57 17.53 0.58
C ALA A 3 11.94 16.04 0.62
N GLY A 4 11.28 15.28 1.49
CA GLY A 4 11.35 13.83 1.46
C GLY A 4 10.59 13.32 0.25
N ILE A 5 11.20 12.45 -0.57
CA ILE A 5 10.51 11.75 -1.65
C ILE A 5 9.44 10.86 -1.00
N THR A 6 8.19 11.33 -0.98
CA THR A 6 7.07 10.56 -0.44
C THR A 6 6.52 9.64 -1.50
N CYS A 7 6.41 8.36 -1.15
CA CYS A 7 5.79 7.32 -1.97
C CYS A 7 4.32 7.67 -2.22
N VAL A 8 4.00 8.27 -3.38
CA VAL A 8 2.65 8.70 -3.80
C VAL A 8 1.55 7.67 -3.48
N PRO A 9 1.69 6.36 -3.79
CA PRO A 9 0.62 5.41 -3.52
C PRO A 9 0.32 5.25 -2.03
N CYS A 10 1.32 5.29 -1.13
CA CYS A 10 1.11 5.10 0.30
C CYS A 10 1.27 6.36 1.15
N ASN A 11 1.42 7.53 0.52
CA ASN A 11 1.64 8.82 1.17
C ASN A 11 2.76 8.77 2.23
N GLY A 12 3.81 7.99 1.97
CA GLY A 12 4.93 7.79 2.90
C GLY A 12 4.65 6.87 4.10
N LYS A 13 3.47 6.26 4.23
CA LYS A 13 3.13 5.36 5.36
C LYS A 13 3.75 3.96 5.27
N GLY A 14 4.15 3.52 4.08
CA GLY A 14 4.76 2.19 3.85
C GLY A 14 3.77 1.02 3.73
N TRP A 15 2.52 1.23 4.13
CA TRP A 15 1.43 0.27 4.01
C TRP A 15 0.18 0.95 3.47
N LEU A 16 -0.68 0.16 2.85
CA LEU A 16 -1.93 0.54 2.23
C LEU A 16 -3.06 -0.24 2.88
N LEU A 17 -4.23 0.37 3.02
CA LEU A 17 -5.42 -0.36 3.43
C LEU A 17 -5.68 -1.47 2.42
N CYS A 18 -6.04 -2.67 2.88
CA CYS A 18 -6.37 -3.74 1.96
C CYS A 18 -7.68 -3.41 1.26
N ASP A 19 -7.66 -3.18 -0.07
CA ASP A 19 -8.86 -2.81 -0.83
C ASP A 19 -9.96 -3.88 -0.78
N PHE A 20 -9.57 -5.14 -0.64
CA PHE A 20 -10.49 -6.27 -0.60
C PHE A 20 -11.30 -6.33 0.71
N CYS A 21 -10.64 -6.21 1.87
CA CYS A 21 -11.33 -6.28 3.15
C CYS A 21 -11.62 -4.92 3.79
N LYS A 22 -11.08 -3.83 3.24
CA LYS A 22 -11.19 -2.47 3.77
C LYS A 22 -10.91 -2.36 5.27
N GLY A 23 -10.03 -3.22 5.79
CA GLY A 23 -9.69 -3.29 7.22
C GLY A 23 -10.52 -4.26 8.08
N GLN A 24 -11.50 -4.96 7.52
CA GLN A 24 -12.39 -5.89 8.24
C GLN A 24 -11.70 -7.20 8.68
N LYS A 25 -10.59 -7.59 8.00
CA LYS A 25 -9.66 -8.71 8.33
C LYS A 25 -10.25 -10.13 8.29
N THR A 26 -11.39 -10.36 8.92
CA THR A 26 -12.09 -11.65 9.04
C THR A 26 -13.54 -11.54 8.61
N ASN A 27 -14.15 -12.68 8.29
CA ASN A 27 -15.55 -12.77 7.80
C ASN A 27 -15.85 -11.79 6.65
N VAL A 28 -14.90 -11.68 5.72
CA VAL A 28 -15.00 -10.74 4.60
C VAL A 28 -15.96 -11.33 3.57
N LYS A 29 -17.03 -10.60 3.28
CA LYS A 29 -17.99 -10.96 2.24
C LYS A 29 -17.51 -10.36 0.91
N ALA A 30 -17.20 -11.22 -0.04
CA ALA A 30 -16.83 -10.83 -1.38
C ALA A 30 -18.08 -10.52 -2.23
N GLU A 31 -17.90 -9.80 -3.33
CA GLU A 31 -18.98 -9.42 -4.25
C GLU A 31 -19.73 -10.64 -4.83
N ASN A 32 -19.04 -11.77 -4.94
CA ASN A 32 -19.63 -13.05 -5.36
C ASN A 32 -20.40 -13.79 -4.24
N ASN A 33 -20.80 -13.09 -3.16
CA ASN A 33 -21.44 -13.63 -1.96
C ASN A 33 -20.64 -14.70 -1.19
N ARG A 34 -19.38 -14.98 -1.56
CA ARG A 34 -18.53 -15.88 -0.75
C ARG A 34 -18.06 -15.18 0.51
N ILE A 35 -18.09 -15.91 1.61
CA ILE A 35 -17.58 -15.45 2.90
C ILE A 35 -16.21 -16.08 3.14
N TYR A 36 -15.20 -15.25 3.27
CA TYR A 36 -13.85 -15.67 3.62
C TYR A 36 -13.61 -15.44 5.11
N ARG A 37 -13.32 -16.53 5.86
CA ARG A 37 -12.98 -16.44 7.29
C ARG A 37 -11.77 -15.53 7.55
N ARG A 38 -10.77 -15.57 6.67
CA ARG A 38 -9.63 -14.64 6.64
C ARG A 38 -9.58 -14.02 5.25
N CYS A 39 -9.36 -12.71 5.18
CA CYS A 39 -9.22 -12.02 3.90
C CYS A 39 -8.19 -12.73 3.00
N PRO A 40 -8.52 -13.13 1.76
CA PRO A 40 -7.59 -13.80 0.86
C PRO A 40 -6.40 -12.90 0.46
N SER A 41 -6.62 -11.60 0.27
CA SER A 41 -5.55 -10.66 -0.10
C SER A 41 -4.56 -10.35 1.03
N CYS A 42 -5.04 -9.88 2.19
CA CYS A 42 -4.15 -9.48 3.29
C CYS A 42 -3.96 -10.55 4.37
N ARG A 43 -4.54 -11.75 4.23
CA ARG A 43 -4.42 -12.86 5.20
C ARG A 43 -4.71 -12.47 6.67
N ALA A 44 -5.77 -11.67 6.89
CA ALA A 44 -6.19 -11.11 8.19
C ALA A 44 -5.28 -10.01 8.81
N ILE A 45 -4.34 -9.46 8.05
CA ILE A 45 -3.52 -8.31 8.48
C ILE A 45 -4.33 -6.99 8.42
N GLY A 46 -5.16 -6.82 7.40
CA GLY A 46 -6.03 -5.63 7.19
C GLY A 46 -5.38 -4.52 6.37
N TYR A 47 -4.07 -4.61 6.14
CA TYR A 47 -3.29 -3.74 5.29
C TYR A 47 -2.33 -4.56 4.44
N ASN A 48 -1.98 -4.03 3.27
CA ASN A 48 -0.98 -4.59 2.36
C ASN A 48 0.26 -3.69 2.42
N LEU A 49 1.46 -4.29 2.34
CA LEU A 49 2.68 -3.51 2.18
C LEU A 49 2.66 -2.81 0.82
N CYS A 50 3.10 -1.55 0.78
CA CYS A 50 3.18 -0.82 -0.48
C CYS A 50 4.20 -1.52 -1.39
N SER A 51 3.77 -1.95 -2.58
CA SER A 51 4.59 -2.71 -3.54
C SER A 51 5.79 -1.92 -4.08
N LYS A 52 5.67 -0.58 -4.14
CA LYS A 52 6.78 0.32 -4.51
C LYS A 52 7.76 0.54 -3.37
N CYS A 53 7.26 0.63 -2.14
CA CYS A 53 8.09 0.97 -1.00
C CYS A 53 8.71 -0.25 -0.32
N LYS A 54 8.05 -1.42 -0.30
CA LYS A 54 8.51 -2.71 0.28
C LYS A 54 9.17 -2.66 1.67
N VAL A 55 9.12 -1.54 2.38
CA VAL A 55 9.72 -1.35 3.71
C VAL A 55 8.73 -0.65 4.65
N PHE A 56 8.81 -0.99 5.94
CA PHE A 56 8.09 -0.31 7.02
C PHE A 56 8.51 1.15 7.22
N LYS A 57 9.59 1.61 6.55
CA LYS A 57 10.10 2.98 6.55
C LYS A 57 10.19 3.44 5.09
N CYS A 58 9.29 4.30 4.63
CA CYS A 58 9.32 4.83 3.25
C CYS A 58 10.53 5.74 3.05
N VAL A 59 11.62 5.17 2.57
CA VAL A 59 12.64 5.87 1.81
C VAL A 59 12.60 5.24 0.43
N THR A 60 11.86 5.85 -0.50
CA THR A 60 11.99 5.54 -1.92
C THR A 60 13.42 5.89 -2.31
N PHE A 61 14.25 4.88 -2.57
CA PHE A 61 15.54 5.10 -3.21
C PHE A 61 15.26 5.71 -4.58
N PRO A 62 15.90 6.86 -4.91
CA PRO A 62 15.67 7.51 -6.19
C PRO A 62 15.97 6.54 -7.34
N ASN A 63 15.01 6.40 -8.25
CA ASN A 63 15.16 5.63 -9.48
C ASN A 63 15.53 6.58 -10.63
N TYR A 64 16.02 6.04 -11.75
CA TYR A 64 16.46 6.83 -12.91
C TYR A 64 15.39 7.81 -13.44
N SER A 65 14.11 7.47 -13.28
CA SER A 65 12.96 8.30 -13.68
C SER A 65 12.66 9.47 -12.73
N ASP A 66 13.19 9.49 -11.51
CA ASP A 66 12.85 10.53 -10.51
C ASP A 66 13.50 11.89 -10.82
N GLY A 67 14.40 11.96 -11.81
CA GLY A 67 15.02 13.20 -12.29
C GLY A 67 14.33 13.85 -13.49
N GLU A 68 13.35 13.19 -14.11
CA GLU A 68 12.69 13.71 -15.33
C GLU A 68 11.71 14.88 -15.03
N ASP A 69 11.15 14.93 -13.81
CA ASP A 69 10.22 16.01 -13.37
C ASP A 69 10.93 17.29 -12.88
N LEU A 70 12.27 17.35 -12.88
CA LEU A 70 13.04 18.54 -12.47
C LEU A 70 13.41 19.46 -13.65
N THR A 71 12.90 19.19 -14.84
CA THR A 71 13.12 20.01 -16.05
C THR A 71 11.84 20.69 -16.54
N LEU A 72 11.33 21.65 -15.78
CA LEU A 72 10.43 22.70 -16.27
C LEU A 72 10.78 24.05 -15.63
#